data_AF-A0A3P8NNR9-F1
#
_entry.id   AF-A0A3P8NNR9-F1
#
_cell.length_a   1.000
_cell.length_b   1.000
_cell.length_c   1.000
_cell.angle_alpha   90.00
_cell.angle_beta   90.00
_cell.angle_gamma   90.00
#
_symmetry.space_group_name_H-M   'P 1'
#
loop_
_entity.id
_entity.type
_entity.pdbx_description
1 polymer ?
#
loop_
_entity_poly.entity_id
_entity_poly.type
_entity_poly.pdbx_seq_one_letter_code
_entity_poly.pdbx_strand_id
1 'polypeptide(L)'
;VATYNKYFGQKVNTDFTDKVEFKYTGLQNCSIVIRNVTEQDEGCYRCLFNTYPEGSFIGRTCLEVYGKNFYHLDINWVVSCSATGRPAPTVTLSVSQQDLSFSQYNTVSVSNTNATFTVTTTAVLSGSRSNSTQVGCAARVLSAPHREVMVTIPDDDDDGEKLF
;
A
#
# COMPACT_ATOMS: atom_id res chain seq x y z
N VAL A 1 -31.37 -4.10 16.69
CA VAL A 1 -30.29 -3.10 16.73
C VAL A 1 -30.48 -2.16 17.92
N ALA A 2 -31.22 -1.05 17.83
CA ALA A 2 -31.46 -0.16 18.97
C ALA A 2 -32.85 0.52 18.90
N THR A 3 -33.34 1.03 20.02
CA THR A 3 -34.64 1.73 20.15
C THR A 3 -34.52 2.86 21.18
N TYR A 4 -35.21 3.98 20.93
CA TYR A 4 -35.29 5.11 21.85
C TYR A 4 -36.75 5.45 22.14
N ASN A 5 -37.05 5.79 23.40
CA ASN A 5 -38.37 6.23 23.85
C ASN A 5 -38.20 7.34 24.90
N LYS A 6 -39.06 8.38 24.85
CA LYS A 6 -39.00 9.52 25.79
C LYS A 6 -39.15 9.11 27.27
N TYR A 7 -39.91 8.06 27.55
CA TYR A 7 -40.20 7.57 28.91
C TYR A 7 -39.27 6.46 29.37
N PHE A 8 -38.87 5.56 28.46
CA PHE A 8 -38.02 4.39 28.78
C PHE A 8 -36.54 4.57 28.41
N GLY A 9 -36.16 5.70 27.83
CA GLY A 9 -34.79 6.02 27.45
C GLY A 9 -34.28 5.24 26.24
N GLN A 10 -32.97 5.01 26.22
CA GLN A 10 -32.25 4.30 25.17
C GLN A 10 -32.18 2.80 25.49
N LYS A 11 -32.36 1.94 24.49
CA LYS A 11 -32.15 0.49 24.60
C LYS A 11 -31.46 -0.04 23.35
N VAL A 12 -30.24 -0.56 23.52
CA VAL A 12 -29.53 -1.32 22.49
C VAL A 12 -29.83 -2.81 22.72
N ASN A 13 -29.87 -3.61 21.65
CA ASN A 13 -30.00 -5.06 21.76
C ASN A 13 -28.67 -5.66 22.27
N THR A 14 -28.72 -6.71 23.09
CA THR A 14 -27.55 -7.29 23.77
C THR A 14 -26.40 -7.58 22.82
N ASP A 15 -26.72 -8.19 21.68
CA ASP A 15 -25.78 -8.66 20.65
C ASP A 15 -25.05 -7.50 19.91
N PHE A 16 -25.47 -6.26 20.15
CA PHE A 16 -24.96 -5.04 19.52
C PHE A 16 -24.39 -4.03 20.53
N THR A 17 -24.38 -4.34 21.83
CA THR A 17 -24.02 -3.40 22.91
C THR A 17 -22.62 -2.80 22.73
N ASP A 18 -21.65 -3.61 22.29
CA ASP A 18 -20.25 -3.20 22.11
C ASP A 18 -19.97 -2.55 20.73
N LYS A 19 -20.96 -2.55 19.83
CA LYS A 19 -20.84 -1.98 18.47
C LYS A 19 -21.68 -0.73 18.26
N VAL A 20 -22.85 -0.61 18.90
CA VAL A 20 -23.87 0.38 18.55
C VAL A 20 -24.11 1.39 19.66
N GLU A 21 -23.84 2.66 19.35
CA GLU A 21 -24.04 3.79 20.25
C GLU A 21 -25.08 4.78 19.69
N PHE A 22 -25.82 5.46 20.55
CA PHE A 22 -26.64 6.60 20.13
C PHE A 22 -25.80 7.87 20.03
N LYS A 23 -25.83 8.53 18.85
CA LYS A 23 -25.25 9.86 18.64
C LYS A 23 -26.21 10.97 19.03
N TYR A 24 -27.48 10.82 18.65
CA TYR A 24 -28.56 11.78 18.94
C TYR A 24 -29.84 11.04 19.32
N THR A 25 -30.55 11.53 20.34
CA THR A 25 -31.79 10.92 20.87
C THR A 25 -32.92 11.93 21.02
N GLY A 26 -33.29 12.55 19.90
CA GLY A 26 -34.50 13.36 19.78
C GLY A 26 -35.63 12.59 19.08
N LEU A 27 -36.89 12.97 19.33
CA LEU A 27 -38.04 12.42 18.62
C LEU A 27 -38.05 12.77 17.12
N GLN A 28 -37.40 13.88 16.74
CA GLN A 28 -37.21 14.32 15.36
C GLN A 28 -35.81 14.02 14.79
N ASN A 29 -34.85 13.60 15.63
CA ASN A 29 -33.50 13.25 15.22
C ASN A 29 -32.96 12.14 16.13
N CYS A 30 -33.12 10.90 15.67
CA CYS A 30 -32.58 9.71 16.30
C CYS A 30 -31.49 9.15 15.38
N SER A 31 -30.24 9.17 15.85
CA SER A 31 -29.06 8.76 15.07
C SER A 31 -28.21 7.80 15.89
N ILE A 32 -27.72 6.74 15.25
CA ILE A 32 -26.79 5.76 15.83
C ILE A 32 -25.44 5.77 15.11
N VAL A 33 -24.40 5.28 15.78
CA VAL A 33 -23.09 4.98 15.20
C VAL A 33 -22.83 3.49 15.39
N ILE A 34 -22.38 2.83 14.32
CA ILE A 34 -21.90 1.44 14.35
C ILE A 34 -20.36 1.52 14.30
N ARG A 35 -19.70 1.00 15.33
CA ARG A 35 -18.23 0.92 15.44
C ARG A 35 -17.75 -0.47 15.02
N ASN A 36 -16.47 -0.54 14.61
CA ASN A 36 -15.78 -1.79 14.27
C ASN A 36 -16.60 -2.67 13.30
N VAL A 37 -17.04 -2.04 12.21
CA VAL A 37 -17.87 -2.66 11.17
C VAL A 37 -17.12 -3.82 10.51
N THR A 38 -17.78 -4.97 10.38
CA THR A 38 -17.30 -6.16 9.68
C THR A 38 -18.23 -6.53 8.52
N GLU A 39 -17.81 -7.41 7.62
CA GLU A 39 -18.64 -7.92 6.52
C GLU A 39 -19.98 -8.52 7.00
N GLN A 40 -20.05 -9.02 8.24
CA GLN A 40 -21.28 -9.54 8.83
C GLN A 40 -22.29 -8.44 9.20
N ASP A 41 -21.86 -7.18 9.30
CA ASP A 41 -22.74 -6.04 9.53
C ASP A 41 -23.30 -5.47 8.20
N GLU A 42 -22.88 -6.00 7.04
CA GLU A 42 -23.41 -5.63 5.73
C GLU A 42 -24.90 -5.97 5.61
N GLY A 43 -25.67 -5.05 5.03
CA GLY A 43 -27.09 -5.25 4.77
C GLY A 43 -27.93 -4.00 5.01
N CYS A 44 -29.25 -4.18 4.89
CA CYS A 44 -30.19 -3.07 4.89
C CYS A 44 -30.89 -2.86 6.23
N TYR A 45 -30.46 -1.82 6.93
CA TYR A 45 -31.00 -1.35 8.20
C TYR A 45 -32.32 -0.59 7.97
N ARG A 46 -33.30 -0.86 8.84
CA ARG A 46 -34.59 -0.14 8.86
C ARG A 46 -34.68 0.71 10.11
N CYS A 47 -34.98 1.99 9.94
CA CYS A 47 -35.33 2.90 11.01
C CYS A 47 -36.86 3.06 11.05
N LEU A 48 -37.47 2.90 12.22
CA LEU A 48 -38.93 3.04 12.39
C LEU A 48 -39.23 4.16 13.38
N PHE A 49 -39.99 5.16 12.95
CA PHE A 49 -40.50 6.25 13.78
C PHE A 49 -42.01 6.06 13.96
N ASN A 50 -42.42 5.65 15.16
CA ASN A 50 -43.82 5.48 15.51
C ASN A 50 -44.41 6.83 15.94
N THR A 51 -45.46 7.27 15.24
CA THR A 51 -46.21 8.50 15.48
C THR A 51 -47.71 8.17 15.65
N TYR A 52 -48.47 9.08 16.23
CA TYR A 52 -49.91 8.91 16.45
C TYR A 52 -50.61 10.26 16.27
N PRO A 53 -51.71 10.33 15.47
CA PRO A 53 -52.42 9.21 14.83
C PRO A 53 -51.79 8.64 13.55
N GLU A 54 -50.73 9.23 13.00
CA GLU A 54 -50.25 8.98 11.62
C GLU A 54 -49.59 7.61 11.38
N GLY A 55 -49.27 6.86 12.44
CA GLY A 55 -48.69 5.52 12.35
C GLY A 55 -47.16 5.52 12.26
N SER A 56 -46.58 4.48 11.65
CA SER A 56 -45.12 4.29 11.60
C SER A 56 -44.50 4.74 10.28
N PHE A 57 -43.60 5.73 10.34
CA PHE A 57 -42.71 6.06 9.21
C PHE A 57 -41.52 5.11 9.20
N ILE A 58 -41.14 4.59 8.02
CA ILE A 58 -40.05 3.63 7.85
C ILE A 58 -39.01 4.19 6.88
N GLY A 59 -37.79 4.41 7.39
CA GLY A 59 -36.60 4.66 6.57
C GLY A 59 -35.82 3.37 6.34
N ARG A 60 -35.20 3.23 5.16
CA ARG A 60 -34.25 2.15 4.85
C ARG A 60 -32.93 2.75 4.41
N THR A 61 -31.83 2.25 4.94
CA THR A 61 -30.47 2.50 4.46
C THR A 61 -29.77 1.15 4.31
N CYS A 62 -28.80 1.03 3.42
CA CYS A 62 -28.01 -0.18 3.26
C CYS A 62 -26.54 0.16 3.51
N LEU A 63 -25.91 -0.62 4.39
CA LEU A 63 -24.49 -0.55 4.70
C LEU A 63 -23.79 -1.58 3.83
N GLU A 64 -22.84 -1.15 3.03
CA GLU A 64 -21.95 -2.00 2.21
C GLU A 64 -20.53 -1.85 2.76
N VAL A 65 -19.80 -2.95 2.90
CA VAL A 65 -18.52 -2.99 3.60
C VAL A 65 -17.39 -3.23 2.61
N TYR A 66 -16.76 -2.14 2.16
CA TYR A 66 -15.66 -2.19 1.21
C TYR A 66 -14.34 -2.56 1.91
N GLY A 67 -13.86 -3.77 1.66
CA GLY A 67 -12.50 -4.19 2.03
C GLY A 67 -11.43 -3.33 1.33
N LYS A 68 -10.37 -2.98 2.05
CA LYS A 68 -9.21 -2.30 1.45
C LYS A 68 -8.40 -3.32 0.63
N ASN A 69 -8.71 -3.43 -0.66
CA ASN A 69 -7.92 -4.21 -1.60
C ASN A 69 -6.52 -3.61 -1.75
N PHE A 70 -5.51 -4.26 -1.15
CA PHE A 70 -4.10 -3.96 -1.40
C PHE A 70 -3.66 -4.72 -2.65
N TYR A 71 -3.70 -4.06 -3.80
CA TYR A 71 -3.09 -4.58 -5.02
C TYR A 71 -1.57 -4.44 -4.92
N HIS A 72 -0.87 -5.54 -4.61
CA HIS A 72 0.59 -5.59 -4.70
C HIS A 72 0.98 -5.98 -6.14
N LEU A 73 1.35 -4.98 -6.95
CA LEU A 73 1.80 -5.20 -8.31
C LEU A 73 3.33 -5.35 -8.32
N ASP A 74 3.80 -6.59 -8.20
CA ASP A 74 5.22 -6.92 -8.32
C ASP A 74 5.69 -6.77 -9.78
N ILE A 75 6.16 -5.58 -10.12
CA ILE A 75 6.89 -5.33 -11.36
C ILE A 75 8.35 -5.78 -11.13
N ASN A 76 8.83 -6.68 -11.97
CA ASN A 76 10.21 -7.19 -11.90
C ASN A 76 11.12 -6.40 -12.84
N TRP A 77 11.99 -5.55 -12.31
CA TRP A 77 12.93 -4.74 -13.10
C TRP A 77 14.32 -5.37 -13.15
N VAL A 78 15.08 -5.17 -14.23
CA VAL A 78 16.48 -5.61 -14.32
C VAL A 78 17.42 -4.43 -14.08
N VAL A 79 18.19 -4.48 -12.99
CA VAL A 79 19.28 -3.54 -12.72
C VAL A 79 20.58 -4.12 -13.26
N SER A 80 21.41 -3.28 -13.90
CA SER A 80 22.73 -3.64 -14.41
C SER A 80 23.75 -2.60 -13.98
N CYS A 81 24.90 -3.05 -13.45
CA CYS A 81 26.03 -2.19 -13.16
C CYS A 81 27.33 -2.80 -13.68
N SER A 82 28.21 -1.95 -14.22
CA SER A 82 29.51 -2.34 -14.76
C SER A 82 30.63 -1.47 -14.21
N ALA A 83 31.76 -2.09 -13.85
CA ALA A 83 32.95 -1.42 -13.37
C ALA A 83 34.21 -2.00 -14.01
N THR A 84 35.15 -1.14 -14.40
CA THR A 84 36.44 -1.54 -14.97
C THR A 84 37.58 -1.21 -14.00
N GLY A 85 38.49 -2.15 -13.77
CA GLY A 85 39.60 -1.99 -12.84
C GLY A 85 40.77 -2.95 -13.09
N ARG A 86 41.88 -2.70 -12.38
CA ARG A 86 43.06 -3.59 -12.36
C ARG A 86 43.64 -3.62 -10.93
N PRO A 87 43.60 -4.76 -10.19
CA PRO A 87 42.97 -6.03 -10.54
C PRO A 87 41.44 -5.93 -10.70
N ALA A 88 40.78 -7.02 -11.06
CA ALA A 88 39.34 -7.04 -11.31
C ALA A 88 38.53 -6.49 -10.12
N PRO A 89 37.60 -5.54 -10.36
CA PRO A 89 36.78 -4.98 -9.30
C PRO A 89 35.71 -5.97 -8.82
N THR A 90 35.40 -5.94 -7.53
CA THR A 90 34.16 -6.53 -7.00
C THR A 90 33.04 -5.50 -7.16
N VAL A 91 31.91 -5.93 -7.73
CA VAL A 91 30.70 -5.11 -7.90
C VAL A 91 29.63 -5.60 -6.94
N THR A 92 28.93 -4.68 -6.28
CA THR A 92 27.83 -4.95 -5.35
C THR A 92 26.68 -3.99 -5.60
N LEU A 93 25.45 -4.51 -5.62
CA LEU A 93 24.22 -3.73 -5.73
C LEU A 93 23.59 -3.53 -4.36
N SER A 94 23.02 -2.35 -4.13
CA SER A 94 22.33 -1.96 -2.90
C SER A 94 21.01 -1.24 -3.23
N VAL A 95 20.04 -1.27 -2.30
CA VAL A 95 18.77 -0.53 -2.43
C VAL A 95 18.41 0.04 -1.06
N SER A 96 17.89 1.27 -1.04
CA SER A 96 17.66 2.03 0.20
C SER A 96 16.33 1.74 0.91
N GLN A 97 15.47 0.87 0.35
CA GLN A 97 14.09 0.66 0.80
C GLN A 97 13.87 -0.80 1.22
N GLN A 98 13.10 -0.99 2.29
CA GLN A 98 12.90 -2.30 2.93
C GLN A 98 11.94 -3.22 2.15
N ASP A 99 11.00 -2.64 1.40
CA ASP A 99 10.01 -3.36 0.59
C ASP A 99 10.53 -3.73 -0.81
N LEU A 100 11.83 -3.54 -1.07
CA LEU A 100 12.50 -3.88 -2.32
C LEU A 100 13.59 -4.93 -2.09
N SER A 101 13.61 -5.96 -2.94
CA SER A 101 14.58 -7.05 -2.84
C SER A 101 15.23 -7.37 -4.18
N PHE A 102 16.52 -7.70 -4.15
CA PHE A 102 17.26 -8.17 -5.30
C PHE A 102 17.32 -9.70 -5.32
N SER A 103 16.97 -10.28 -6.47
CA SER A 103 17.04 -11.71 -6.76
C SER A 103 17.76 -11.96 -8.10
N GLN A 104 18.00 -13.24 -8.43
CA GLN A 104 18.56 -13.67 -9.71
C GLN A 104 19.88 -12.95 -10.12
N TYR A 105 20.80 -12.81 -9.16
CA TYR A 105 22.12 -12.24 -9.42
C TYR A 105 22.89 -13.02 -10.49
N ASN A 106 23.37 -12.32 -11.51
CA ASN A 106 24.31 -12.82 -12.49
C ASN A 106 25.51 -11.87 -12.55
N THR A 107 26.73 -12.39 -12.70
CA THR A 107 27.96 -11.59 -12.79
C THR A 107 28.88 -12.14 -13.85
N VAL A 108 29.30 -11.26 -14.76
CA VAL A 108 30.17 -11.59 -15.90
C VAL A 108 31.44 -10.73 -15.80
N SER A 109 32.61 -11.35 -16.01
CA SER A 109 33.90 -10.66 -16.02
C SER A 109 34.61 -10.85 -17.36
N VAL A 110 35.07 -9.76 -17.97
CA VAL A 110 35.77 -9.73 -19.26
C VAL A 110 37.16 -9.12 -19.07
N SER A 111 38.20 -9.78 -19.59
CA SER A 111 39.54 -9.22 -19.68
C SER A 111 39.68 -8.36 -20.94
N ASN A 112 40.16 -7.13 -20.76
CA ASN A 112 40.37 -6.18 -21.85
C ASN A 112 41.81 -6.24 -22.38
N THR A 113 42.01 -5.85 -23.64
CA THR A 113 43.33 -5.79 -24.29
C THR A 113 44.32 -4.84 -23.61
N ASN A 114 43.83 -3.84 -22.87
CA ASN A 114 44.62 -2.91 -22.06
C ASN A 114 45.02 -3.47 -20.67
N ALA A 115 44.93 -4.78 -20.46
CA ALA A 115 45.23 -5.48 -19.21
C ALA A 115 44.39 -5.07 -17.98
N THR A 116 43.22 -4.45 -18.20
CA THR A 116 42.17 -4.25 -17.18
C THR A 116 41.11 -5.34 -17.27
N PHE A 117 40.25 -5.42 -16.26
CA PHE A 117 39.06 -6.28 -16.26
C PHE A 117 37.81 -5.43 -16.09
N THR A 118 36.79 -5.70 -16.89
CA THR A 118 35.43 -5.16 -16.70
C THR A 118 34.58 -6.24 -16.05
N VAL A 119 33.92 -5.91 -14.93
CA VAL A 119 32.97 -6.78 -14.25
C VAL A 119 31.60 -6.13 -14.32
N THR A 120 30.61 -6.89 -14.79
CA THR A 120 29.21 -6.46 -14.91
C THR A 120 28.34 -7.39 -14.08
N THR A 121 27.55 -6.82 -13.17
CA THR A 121 26.60 -7.54 -12.33
C THR A 121 25.19 -7.07 -12.63
N THR A 122 24.28 -8.02 -12.87
CA THR A 122 22.86 -7.78 -13.07
C THR A 122 22.04 -8.50 -12.01
N ALA A 123 20.93 -7.90 -11.56
CA ALA A 123 19.97 -8.52 -10.66
C ALA A 123 18.54 -8.07 -10.99
N VAL A 124 17.57 -8.91 -10.66
CA VAL A 124 16.14 -8.57 -10.73
C VAL A 124 15.75 -7.89 -9.43
N LEU A 125 15.25 -6.66 -9.51
CA LEU A 125 14.66 -5.92 -8.41
C LEU A 125 13.15 -6.18 -8.40
N SER A 126 12.61 -6.56 -7.25
CA SER A 126 11.18 -6.86 -7.05
C SER A 126 10.64 -6.11 -5.82
N GLY A 127 9.41 -5.62 -5.90
CA GLY A 127 8.65 -5.06 -4.78
C GLY A 127 7.97 -3.72 -5.11
N SER A 128 7.48 -3.02 -4.08
CA SER A 128 6.66 -1.83 -4.25
C SER A 128 7.48 -0.56 -4.53
N ARG A 129 7.11 0.14 -5.59
CA ARG A 129 7.77 1.34 -6.13
C ARG A 129 7.41 2.60 -5.32
N SER A 130 8.36 3.53 -5.15
CA SER A 130 8.08 4.89 -4.69
C SER A 130 9.01 5.91 -5.37
N ASN A 131 8.60 7.18 -5.46
CA ASN A 131 9.35 8.26 -6.12
C ASN A 131 10.72 8.58 -5.45
N SER A 132 11.08 7.87 -4.38
CA SER A 132 12.36 7.96 -3.68
C SER A 132 13.24 6.70 -3.81
N THR A 133 12.82 5.71 -4.61
CA THR A 133 13.55 4.45 -4.79
C THR A 133 14.94 4.72 -5.34
N GLN A 134 15.94 4.49 -4.50
CA GLN A 134 17.34 4.73 -4.81
C GLN A 134 18.11 3.41 -4.86
N VAL A 135 18.65 3.12 -6.03
CA VAL A 135 19.47 1.93 -6.29
C VAL A 135 20.93 2.34 -6.30
N GLY A 136 21.73 1.67 -5.47
CA GLY A 136 23.17 1.84 -5.41
C GLY A 136 23.91 0.78 -6.22
N CYS A 137 24.98 1.21 -6.86
CA CYS A 137 26.05 0.32 -7.28
C CYS A 137 27.37 0.76 -6.67
N ALA A 138 28.02 -0.17 -5.99
CA ALA A 138 29.33 -0.04 -5.41
C ALA A 138 30.36 -0.89 -6.16
N ALA A 139 31.54 -0.32 -6.39
CA ALA A 139 32.69 -1.00 -6.98
C ALA A 139 33.90 -0.87 -6.05
N ARG A 140 34.58 -2.01 -5.82
CA ARG A 140 35.75 -2.10 -4.94
C ARG A 140 36.91 -2.77 -5.66
N VAL A 141 38.09 -2.14 -5.62
CA VAL A 141 39.39 -2.74 -6.01
C VAL A 141 40.28 -2.69 -4.77
N LEU A 142 41.08 -3.73 -4.49
CA LEU A 142 41.97 -3.76 -3.32
C LEU A 142 42.95 -2.57 -3.26
N SER A 143 43.32 -2.03 -4.43
CA SER A 143 44.29 -0.94 -4.60
C SER A 143 43.67 0.47 -4.64
N ALA A 144 42.35 0.62 -4.48
CA ALA A 144 41.65 1.89 -4.66
C ALA A 144 40.54 2.09 -3.61
N PRO A 145 40.16 3.34 -3.30
CA PRO A 145 39.01 3.61 -2.42
C PRO A 145 37.70 3.04 -3.02
N HIS A 146 36.79 2.65 -2.13
CA HIS A 146 35.43 2.25 -2.46
C HIS A 146 34.71 3.38 -3.20
N ARG A 147 34.05 3.06 -4.31
CA ARG A 147 33.27 4.04 -5.09
C ARG A 147 31.84 3.52 -5.26
N GLU A 148 30.88 4.32 -4.79
CA GLU A 148 29.46 4.03 -4.88
C GLU A 148 28.75 5.12 -5.68
N VAL A 149 27.75 4.74 -6.46
CA VAL A 149 26.89 5.62 -7.24
C VAL A 149 25.45 5.22 -6.95
N MET A 150 24.65 6.20 -6.54
CA MET A 150 23.24 6.02 -6.25
C MET A 150 22.41 6.68 -7.36
N VAL A 151 21.39 5.97 -7.87
CA VAL A 151 20.50 6.43 -8.94
C VAL A 151 19.04 6.31 -8.47
N THR A 152 18.24 7.33 -8.69
CA THR A 152 16.79 7.30 -8.45
C THR A 152 16.07 6.79 -9.69
N ILE A 153 15.13 5.87 -9.53
CA ILE A 153 14.34 5.33 -10.66
C ILE A 153 13.24 6.35 -11.04
N PRO A 154 13.18 6.85 -12.28
CA PRO A 154 12.12 7.76 -12.73
C PRO A 154 10.81 7.01 -12.97
N ASP A 155 9.67 7.61 -12.64
CA ASP A 155 8.35 6.99 -12.81
C ASP A 155 7.95 6.86 -14.29
N ASP A 156 7.21 5.80 -14.63
CA ASP A 156 6.80 5.46 -16.01
C ASP A 156 5.71 6.41 -16.58
N ASP A 157 5.51 7.58 -15.97
CA ASP A 157 4.58 8.64 -16.39
C ASP A 157 5.23 9.59 -17.43
N ASP A 158 5.73 9.04 -18.55
CA ASP A 158 5.98 9.81 -19.79
C ASP A 158 5.67 9.00 -21.06
N ASP A 159 4.58 8.23 -21.04
CA ASP A 159 3.88 7.87 -22.28
C ASP A 159 3.09 9.10 -22.75
N GLY A 160 3.74 9.91 -23.58
CA GLY A 160 3.26 11.23 -23.98
C GLY A 160 2.01 11.21 -24.87
N GLU A 161 0.82 11.10 -24.28
CA GLU A 161 -0.44 11.42 -24.96
C GLU A 161 -0.56 12.93 -25.22
N LYS A 162 0.06 13.37 -26.32
CA LYS A 162 -0.30 14.64 -26.97
C LYS A 162 -1.69 14.53 -27.60
N LEU A 163 -2.71 14.74 -26.80
CA LEU A 163 -4.05 15.07 -27.29
C LEU A 163 -4.09 16.55 -27.69
N PHE A 164 -4.11 16.80 -29.00
CA PHE A 164 -4.62 18.01 -29.64
C PHE A 164 -6.04 17.73 -30.15
#